data_AF-A0A9E5MZ58-F1
#
_entry.id   AF-A0A9E5MZ58-F1
#
_cell.length_a   1.000
_cell.length_b   1.000
_cell.length_c   1.000
_cell.angle_alpha   90.00
_cell.angle_beta   90.00
_cell.angle_gamma   90.00
#
_symmetry.space_group_name_H-M   'P 1'
#
loop_
_entity.id
_entity.type
_entity.pdbx_description
1 polymer ?
#
loop_
_entity_poly.entity_id
_entity_poly.type
_entity_poly.pdbx_seq_one_letter_code
_entity_poly.pdbx_strand_id
1 'polypeptide(L)' 'MFRGEDKVRLRWTWADLETHVSRLQQALKNAGVGRGDRVAGLLPNRPEAVAAMLATASLGA' A
#
# COMPACT_ATOMS: atom_id res chain seq x y z
N MET A 1 13.73 -0.65 3.60
CA MET A 1 14.51 -1.62 2.79
C MET A 1 13.97 -3.00 3.09
N PHE A 2 13.42 -3.69 2.10
CA PHE A 2 12.93 -5.06 2.25
C PHE A 2 14.01 -6.05 1.83
N ARG A 3 14.07 -7.19 2.52
CA ARG A 3 14.98 -8.30 2.20
C ARG A 3 14.17 -9.59 2.30
N GLY A 4 13.95 -10.23 1.16
CA GLY A 4 13.41 -11.59 1.11
C GLY A 4 14.50 -12.64 1.37
N GLU A 5 14.09 -13.83 1.80
CA GLU A 5 15.00 -14.96 2.02
C GLU A 5 15.72 -15.38 0.72
N ASP A 6 15.07 -15.19 -0.44
CA ASP A 6 15.63 -15.44 -1.78
C ASP A 6 16.64 -14.38 -2.27
N LYS A 7 17.25 -13.62 -1.35
CA LYS A 7 18.18 -12.50 -1.62
C LYS A 7 17.60 -11.33 -2.43
N VAL A 8 16.28 -11.32 -2.70
CA VAL A 8 15.61 -10.17 -3.33
C VAL A 8 15.63 -8.99 -2.37
N ARG A 9 16.36 -7.93 -2.75
CA ARG A 9 16.47 -6.69 -1.98
C ARG A 9 15.72 -5.59 -2.73
N LEU A 10 14.69 -5.06 -2.10
CA LEU A 10 13.91 -3.96 -2.65
C LEU A 10 14.07 -2.71 -1.79
N ARG A 11 14.40 -1.61 -2.46
CA ARG A 11 14.50 -0.29 -1.84
C ARG A 11 13.67 0.67 -2.68
N TRP A 12 12.64 1.22 -2.04
CA TRP A 12 11.86 2.32 -2.59
C TRP A 12 12.43 3.64 -2.10
N THR A 13 12.39 4.62 -2.99
CA THR A 13 12.46 6.03 -2.62
C THR A 13 11.11 6.50 -2.07
N TRP A 14 11.07 7.73 -1.54
CA TRP A 14 9.81 8.34 -1.16
C TRP A 14 8.87 8.56 -2.35
N ALA A 15 9.41 8.90 -3.51
CA ALA A 15 8.64 9.07 -4.75
C ALA A 15 8.03 7.74 -5.24
N ASP A 16 8.76 6.63 -5.10
CA ASP A 16 8.22 5.30 -5.40
C ASP A 16 7.06 4.96 -4.48
N LEU A 17 7.21 5.22 -3.17
CA LEU A 17 6.15 4.98 -2.19
C LEU A 17 4.91 5.82 -2.51
N GLU A 18 5.08 7.12 -2.74
CA GLU A 18 3.99 8.04 -3.10
C GLU A 18 3.25 7.56 -4.36
N THR A 19 3.99 7.17 -5.39
CA THR A 19 3.42 6.65 -6.63
C THR A 19 2.57 5.40 -6.39
N HIS A 20 3.05 4.46 -5.58
CA HIS A 20 2.30 3.24 -5.26
C HIS A 20 1.07 3.53 -4.39
N VAL A 21 1.20 4.41 -3.39
CA VAL A 21 0.08 4.86 -2.55
C VAL A 21 -1.01 5.51 -3.40
N SER A 22 -0.65 6.44 -4.28
CA SER A 22 -1.60 7.15 -5.16
C SER A 22 -2.37 6.17 -6.05
N ARG A 23 -1.68 5.22 -6.67
CA ARG A 23 -2.32 4.20 -7.52
C ARG A 23 -3.28 3.30 -6.74
N LEU A 24 -2.85 2.82 -5.57
CA LEU A 24 -3.70 1.97 -4.72
C LEU A 24 -4.90 2.73 -4.18
N GLN A 25 -4.72 3.99 -3.77
CA GLN A 25 -5.80 4.85 -3.30
C GLN A 25 -6.88 5.02 -4.38
N GLN A 26 -6.48 5.32 -5.62
CA GLN A 26 -7.39 5.45 -6.74
C GLN A 26 -8.12 4.14 -7.04
N ALA A 27 -7.41 3.01 -7.00
CA ALA A 27 -8.01 1.69 -7.20
C ALA A 27 -9.05 1.36 -6.12
N LEU A 28 -8.73 1.61 -4.84
CA LEU A 28 -9.65 1.41 -3.72
C LEU A 28 -10.89 2.31 -3.82
N LYS A 29 -10.69 3.60 -4.16
CA LYS A 29 -11.79 4.53 -4.38
C LYS A 29 -12.69 4.09 -5.53
N ASN A 30 -12.12 3.60 -6.64
CA ASN A 30 -12.88 3.06 -7.77
C ASN A 30 -13.61 1.76 -7.42
N ALA A 31 -13.09 0.99 -6.46
CA ALA A 31 -13.76 -0.18 -5.88
C ALA A 31 -14.85 0.19 -4.86
N GLY A 32 -15.08 1.48 -4.61
CA GLY A 32 -16.13 1.98 -3.73
C GLY A 32 -15.72 2.18 -2.27
N VAL A 33 -14.44 2.00 -1.93
CA VAL A 33 -13.93 2.23 -0.57
C VAL A 33 -13.95 3.71 -0.25
N GLY A 34 -14.56 4.06 0.87
CA GLY A 34 -14.67 5.43 1.36
C GLY A 34 -14.45 5.55 2.87
N ARG A 35 -14.79 6.73 3.39
CA ARG A 35 -14.57 7.05 4.80
C ARG A 35 -15.40 6.15 5.71
N GLY A 36 -14.75 5.52 6.68
CA GLY A 36 -15.36 4.62 7.66
C GLY A 36 -15.47 3.16 7.21
N ASP A 37 -15.05 2.83 5.98
CA ASP A 37 -15.01 1.46 5.51
C ASP A 37 -13.81 0.71 6.07
N ARG A 38 -14.02 -0.53 6.50
CA ARG A 38 -12.93 -1.36 7.04
C ARG A 38 -12.27 -2.13 5.90
N VAL A 39 -10.97 -1.96 5.72
CA VAL A 39 -10.18 -2.71 4.75
C VAL A 39 -9.22 -3.66 5.47
N ALA A 40 -9.27 -4.95 5.14
CA ALA A 40 -8.35 -5.95 5.64
C ALA A 40 -7.33 -6.34 4.55
N GLY A 41 -6.05 -6.42 4.91
CA GLY A 41 -4.97 -6.84 4.01
C GLY A 41 -4.35 -8.15 4.47
N LEU A 42 -4.44 -9.20 3.65
CA LEU A 42 -3.69 -10.45 3.82
C LEU A 42 -2.46 -10.42 2.92
N LEU A 43 -1.38 -9.81 3.41
CA LEU A 43 -0.18 -9.51 2.64
C LEU A 43 1.08 -9.99 3.37
N PRO A 44 2.12 -10.44 2.65
CA PRO A 44 3.43 -10.69 3.25
C PRO A 44 4.05 -9.37 3.74
N ASN A 45 5.03 -9.45 4.64
CA ASN A 45 5.76 -8.29 5.16
C ASN A 45 6.66 -7.65 4.09
N ARG A 46 6.06 -6.89 3.17
CA ARG A 46 6.73 -6.22 2.05
C ARG A 46 6.35 -4.73 1.96
N PRO A 47 7.12 -3.88 1.23
CA PRO A 47 6.82 -2.46 1.11
C PRO A 47 5.42 -2.16 0.56
N GLU A 48 4.88 -3.03 -0.28
CA GLU A 48 3.52 -2.93 -0.82
C GLU A 48 2.46 -2.95 0.29
N ALA A 49 2.69 -3.69 1.38
CA ALA A 49 1.77 -3.72 2.53
C ALA A 49 1.67 -2.35 3.20
N VAL A 50 2.79 -1.63 3.31
CA VAL A 50 2.82 -0.25 3.84
C VAL A 50 2.11 0.70 2.88
N ALA A 51 2.35 0.59 1.57
CA ALA A 51 1.65 1.41 0.58
C ALA A 51 0.13 1.19 0.61
N ALA A 52 -0.32 -0.07 0.72
CA ALA A 52 -1.74 -0.41 0.83
C ALA A 52 -2.36 0.19 2.10
N MET A 53 -1.70 0.06 3.25
CA MET A 53 -2.16 0.65 4.50
C MET A 53 -2.28 2.18 4.41
N LEU A 54 -1.27 2.85 3.85
CA LEU A 54 -1.31 4.31 3.67
C LEU A 54 -2.38 4.76 2.68
N ALA A 55 -2.57 4.02 1.59
CA ALA A 55 -3.63 4.28 0.63
C ALA A 55 -5.02 4.19 1.27
N THR A 56 -5.29 3.12 2.03
CA THR A 56 -6.52 2.96 2.82
C THR A 56 -6.72 4.12 3.80
N ALA A 57 -5.72 4.38 4.65
CA ALA A 57 -5.81 5.44 5.65
C ALA A 57 -6.05 6.83 5.04
N SER A 58 -5.49 7.10 3.86
CA SER A 58 -5.69 8.37 3.15
C SER A 58 -7.13 8.58 2.64
N LEU A 59 -7.90 7.51 2.44
CA LEU A 59 -9.33 7.58 2.13
C LEU A 59 -10.21 7.77 3.37
N GLY A 60 -9.61 7.69 4.58
CA GLY A 60 -10.33 7.69 5.84
C GLY A 60 -11.10 6.41 6.10
N ALA A 61 -10.71 5.33 5.42
CA ALA A 61 -11.17 3.96 5.63
C ALA A 61 -10.46 3.36 6.86
#